data_AF-A0A957VCQ7-F1
#
_entry.id   AF-A0A957VCQ7-F1
#
_cell.length_a   1.000
_cell.length_b   1.000
_cell.length_c   1.000
_cell.angle_alpha   90.00
_cell.angle_beta   90.00
_cell.angle_gamma   90.00
#
_symmetry.space_group_name_H-M   'P 1'
#
loop_
_entity.id
_entity.type
_entity.pdbx_description
1 polymer ?
#
loop_
_entity_poly.entity_id
_entity_poly.type
_entity_poly.pdbx_seq_one_letter_code
_entity_poly.pdbx_strand_id
1 'polypeptide(L)'
;MEKNPFVDQVAAKIQALGLTTLAILLLEAHKPLAFIGSQLLLIAQPTIDLFIPSQFTQNSIDLLADADQLEYLLARLEAIPPTKEPSL
;
A
#
# COMPACT_ATOMS: atom_id res chain seq x y z
N MET A 1 -5.65 -14.50 5.39
CA MET A 1 -5.10 -13.15 5.58
C MET A 1 -4.84 -12.92 7.05
N GLU A 2 -3.57 -12.74 7.42
CA GLU A 2 -3.16 -12.44 8.79
C GLU A 2 -3.45 -10.96 9.09
N LYS A 3 -3.92 -10.64 10.30
CA LYS A 3 -4.26 -9.25 10.67
C LYS A 3 -2.99 -8.47 10.98
N ASN A 4 -2.69 -7.43 10.20
CA ASN A 4 -1.56 -6.54 10.46
C ASN A 4 -2.04 -5.20 11.07
N PRO A 5 -1.73 -4.90 12.35
CA PRO A 5 -2.18 -3.68 13.02
C PRO A 5 -1.54 -2.40 12.44
N PHE A 6 -0.44 -2.50 11.72
CA PHE A 6 0.14 -1.37 10.98
C PHE A 6 -0.71 -1.02 9.77
N VAL A 7 -1.23 -2.02 9.04
CA VAL A 7 -2.13 -1.82 7.89
C VAL A 7 -3.42 -1.13 8.31
N ASP A 8 -4.01 -1.55 9.44
CA ASP A 8 -5.20 -0.90 9.99
C ASP A 8 -4.94 0.58 10.34
N GLN A 9 -3.76 0.91 10.89
CA GLN A 9 -3.38 2.29 11.17
C GLN A 9 -3.20 3.13 9.90
N VAL A 10 -2.60 2.56 8.85
CA VAL A 10 -2.45 3.21 7.55
C VAL A 10 -3.82 3.46 6.92
N ALA A 11 -4.72 2.48 6.93
CA ALA A 11 -6.08 2.62 6.42
C ALA A 11 -6.84 3.74 7.15
N ALA A 12 -6.74 3.80 8.48
CA ALA A 12 -7.36 4.86 9.28
C ALA A 12 -6.81 6.26 8.95
N LYS A 13 -5.49 6.39 8.72
CA LYS A 13 -4.86 7.66 8.31
C LYS A 13 -5.34 8.09 6.91
N ILE A 14 -5.38 7.17 5.96
CA ILE A 14 -5.85 7.44 4.59
C ILE A 14 -7.30 7.93 4.62
N GLN A 15 -8.15 7.28 5.43
CA GLN A 15 -9.54 7.69 5.63
C GLN A 15 -9.64 9.10 6.24
N ALA A 16 -8.88 9.37 7.31
CA ALA A 16 -8.89 10.67 7.99
C ALA A 16 -8.46 11.82 7.07
N LEU A 17 -7.64 11.53 6.06
CA LEU A 17 -7.19 12.50 5.05
C LEU A 17 -8.15 12.63 3.86
N GLY A 18 -9.23 11.85 3.79
CA GLY A 18 -10.17 11.83 2.66
C GLY A 18 -9.56 11.25 1.37
N LEU A 19 -8.47 10.47 1.48
CA LEU A 19 -7.72 9.96 0.33
C LEU A 19 -8.11 8.53 -0.07
N THR A 20 -9.19 7.98 0.50
CA THR A 20 -9.61 6.57 0.29
C THR A 20 -9.69 6.19 -1.19
N THR A 21 -10.42 6.97 -2.00
CA THR A 21 -10.59 6.69 -3.43
C THR A 21 -9.28 6.75 -4.21
N LEU A 22 -8.42 7.72 -3.90
CA LEU A 22 -7.10 7.85 -4.53
C LEU A 22 -6.20 6.68 -4.14
N ALA A 23 -6.20 6.29 -2.87
CA ALA A 23 -5.43 5.17 -2.37
C ALA A 23 -5.86 3.85 -3.01
N ILE A 24 -7.17 3.60 -3.15
CA ILE A 24 -7.71 2.43 -3.86
C ILE A 24 -7.20 2.41 -5.31
N LEU A 25 -7.31 3.52 -6.04
CA LEU A 25 -6.85 3.60 -7.43
C LEU A 25 -5.35 3.27 -7.56
N LEU A 26 -4.51 3.83 -6.68
CA LEU A 26 -3.07 3.58 -6.67
C LEU A 26 -2.74 2.12 -6.30
N LEU A 27 -3.48 1.56 -5.34
CA LEU A 27 -3.32 0.15 -4.93
C LEU A 27 -3.80 -0.79 -6.05
N GLU A 28 -4.89 -0.51 -6.76
CA GLU A 28 -5.29 -1.33 -7.91
C GLU A 28 -4.27 -1.26 -9.05
N ALA A 29 -3.68 -0.08 -9.27
CA ALA A 29 -2.61 0.11 -10.25
C ALA A 29 -1.32 -0.66 -9.88
N HIS A 30 -1.15 -1.09 -8.62
CA HIS A 30 0.01 -1.90 -8.22
C HIS A 30 0.00 -3.29 -8.87
N LYS A 31 -1.17 -3.84 -9.27
CA LYS A 31 -1.29 -5.18 -9.85
C LYS A 31 -0.49 -5.36 -11.16
N PRO A 32 -0.66 -4.50 -12.19
CA PRO A 32 0.19 -4.55 -13.38
C PRO A 32 1.64 -4.14 -13.08
N LEU A 33 1.86 -3.26 -12.11
CA LEU A 33 3.19 -2.80 -11.70
C LEU A 33 3.97 -3.86 -10.94
N ALA A 34 3.34 -4.77 -10.19
CA ALA A 34 4.01 -5.85 -9.47
C ALA A 34 4.61 -6.87 -10.45
N PHE A 35 3.88 -7.14 -11.53
CA PHE A 35 4.38 -7.97 -12.63
C PHE A 35 5.62 -7.35 -13.31
N ILE A 36 5.56 -6.07 -13.66
CA ILE A 36 6.68 -5.33 -14.27
C ILE A 36 7.82 -5.09 -13.26
N GLY A 37 7.46 -4.88 -11.99
CA GLY A 37 8.31 -4.59 -10.86
C GLY A 37 9.20 -5.77 -10.50
N SER A 38 8.71 -7.00 -10.56
CA SER A 38 9.52 -8.21 -10.34
C SER A 38 10.73 -8.29 -11.29
N GLN A 39 10.52 -7.94 -12.56
CA GLN A 39 11.56 -7.91 -13.59
C GLN A 39 12.49 -6.70 -13.42
N LEU A 40 11.94 -5.53 -13.06
CA LEU A 40 12.71 -4.32 -12.77
C LEU A 40 13.56 -4.45 -11.51
N LEU A 41 13.08 -5.12 -10.46
CA LEU A 41 13.79 -5.36 -9.22
C LEU A 41 15.03 -6.23 -9.42
N LEU A 42 14.98 -7.24 -10.29
CA LEU A 42 16.16 -8.05 -10.63
C LEU A 42 17.24 -7.23 -11.35
N ILE A 43 16.82 -6.23 -12.14
CA ILE A 43 17.74 -5.34 -12.87
C ILE A 43 18.24 -4.20 -11.97
N ALA A 44 17.39 -3.69 -11.08
CA ALA A 44 17.67 -2.58 -10.19
C ALA A 44 18.33 -3.00 -8.87
N GLN A 45 18.33 -4.29 -8.52
CA GLN A 45 18.92 -4.86 -7.30
C GLN A 45 20.30 -4.30 -6.96
N PRO A 46 21.30 -4.31 -7.87
CA PRO A 46 22.63 -3.79 -7.55
C PRO A 46 22.64 -2.29 -7.23
N THR A 47 21.71 -1.51 -7.82
CA THR A 47 21.56 -0.09 -7.54
C THR A 47 20.81 0.12 -6.20
N ILE A 48 19.75 -0.64 -5.95
CA ILE A 48 18.96 -0.54 -4.73
C ILE A 48 19.80 -0.87 -3.48
N ASP A 49 20.62 -1.92 -3.53
CA ASP A 49 21.53 -2.31 -2.43
C ASP A 49 22.58 -1.24 -2.11
N LEU A 50 22.91 -0.36 -3.07
CA LEU A 50 23.86 0.73 -2.92
C LEU A 50 23.26 2.00 -2.34
N PHE A 51 21.95 2.24 -2.52
CA PHE A 51 21.30 3.51 -2.18
C PHE A 51 20.26 3.43 -1.06
N ILE A 52 19.80 2.24 -0.64
CA ILE A 52 18.84 2.10 0.47
C ILE A 52 19.57 1.66 1.75
N PRO A 53 19.96 2.60 2.64
CA PRO A 53 20.41 2.24 3.99
C PRO A 53 19.25 1.63 4.81
N SER A 54 19.56 0.61 5.62
CA SER A 54 18.61 -0.25 6.37
C SER A 54 17.69 0.43 7.40
N GLN A 55 17.69 1.76 7.45
CA GLN A 55 17.02 2.58 8.47
C GLN A 55 15.73 3.25 7.98
N PHE A 56 15.37 3.09 6.70
CA PHE A 56 14.06 3.50 6.21
C PHE A 56 13.01 2.57 6.84
N THR A 57 11.96 3.13 7.46
CA THR A 57 10.98 2.42 8.31
C THR A 57 10.57 1.06 7.75
N GLN A 58 11.09 -0.01 8.37
CA GLN A 58 10.95 -1.40 7.90
C GLN A 58 9.49 -1.75 7.62
N ASN A 59 8.57 -1.37 8.51
CA ASN A 59 7.15 -1.62 8.35
C ASN A 59 6.53 -1.06 7.06
N SER A 60 7.02 0.07 6.54
CA SER A 60 6.52 0.65 5.28
C SER A 60 7.11 -0.06 4.07
N ILE A 61 8.36 -0.50 4.15
CA ILE A 61 8.99 -1.30 3.10
C ILE A 61 8.32 -2.67 3.04
N ASP A 62 8.13 -3.32 4.19
CA ASP A 62 7.50 -4.63 4.31
C ASP A 62 6.07 -4.59 3.76
N LEU A 63 5.30 -3.52 4.08
CA LEU A 63 3.97 -3.30 3.52
C LEU A 63 3.97 -3.13 2.00
N LEU A 64 4.96 -2.42 1.43
CA LEU A 64 5.04 -2.19 -0.01
C LEU A 64 5.64 -3.38 -0.78
N ALA A 65 6.44 -4.21 -0.12
CA ALA A 65 7.09 -5.38 -0.71
C ALA A 65 6.20 -6.63 -0.68
N ASP A 66 5.22 -6.68 0.23
CA ASP A 66 4.30 -7.79 0.38
C ASP A 66 2.95 -7.52 -0.32
N ALA A 67 2.74 -8.21 -1.44
CA ALA A 67 1.50 -8.13 -2.21
C ALA A 67 0.26 -8.51 -1.39
N ASP A 68 0.37 -9.45 -0.45
CA ASP A 68 -0.77 -9.87 0.39
C ASP A 68 -1.14 -8.76 1.39
N GLN A 69 -0.17 -7.97 1.85
CA GLN A 69 -0.45 -6.81 2.71
C GLN A 69 -1.07 -5.64 1.93
N LEU A 70 -0.68 -5.45 0.67
CA LEU A 70 -1.31 -4.47 -0.22
C LEU A 70 -2.75 -4.86 -0.56
N GLU A 71 -3.03 -6.13 -0.85
CA GLU A 71 -4.40 -6.62 -1.02
C GLU A 71 -5.22 -6.50 0.27
N TYR A 72 -4.60 -6.76 1.43
CA TYR A 72 -5.26 -6.57 2.73
C TYR A 72 -5.61 -5.09 2.97
N LEU A 73 -4.70 -4.16 2.64
CA LEU A 73 -4.95 -2.72 2.72
C LEU A 73 -6.06 -2.28 1.76
N LEU A 74 -6.03 -2.77 0.51
CA LEU A 74 -7.06 -2.51 -0.49
C LEU A 74 -8.43 -2.96 -0.01
N ALA A 75 -8.56 -4.22 0.41
CA ALA A 75 -9.81 -4.76 0.95
C ALA A 75 -10.30 -3.98 2.17
N ARG A 76 -9.39 -3.48 3.01
CA ARG A 76 -9.73 -2.66 4.18
C ARG A 76 -10.29 -1.30 3.78
N LEU A 77 -9.72 -0.68 2.75
CA LEU A 77 -10.17 0.61 2.22
C LEU A 77 -11.51 0.48 1.48
N GLU A 78 -11.73 -0.59 0.73
CA GLU A 78 -13.01 -0.88 0.04
C GLU A 78 -14.16 -1.16 1.01
N ALA A 79 -13.87 -1.75 2.17
CA ALA A 79 -14.86 -2.00 3.22
C ALA A 79 -15.31 -0.71 3.94
N ILE A 80 -14.68 0.45 3.66
CA ILE A 80 -15.09 1.74 4.20
C ILE A 80 -16.29 2.23 3.38
N PRO A 81 -17.47 2.44 4.00
CA PRO A 81 -18.59 3.03 3.28
C PRO A 81 -18.19 4.43 2.79
N PRO A 82 -18.54 4.80 1.54
CA PRO A 82 -18.27 6.15 1.03
C PRO A 82 -18.84 7.14 2.03
N THR A 83 -18.03 8.13 2.40
CA THR A 83 -18.40 9.18 3.36
C THR A 83 -19.79 9.68 2.98
N LYS A 84 -20.79 9.46 3.84
CA LYS A 84 -22.15 9.93 3.61
C LYS A 84 -22.07 11.39 3.19
N GLU A 85 -22.56 11.70 2.00
CA GLU A 85 -22.84 13.08 1.61
C GLU A 85 -23.63 13.74 2.76
N PRO A 86 -23.25 14.96 3.19
CA PRO A 86 -24.04 15.66 4.19
C PRO A 86 -25.46 15.75 3.65
N SER A 87 -26.39 15.11 4.34
CA SER A 87 -27.81 15.19 4.02
C SER A 87 -28.23 16.66 4.18
N LEU A 88 -28.27 17.37 3.05
CA LEU A 88 -28.84 18.71 2.90
C LEU A 88 -30.35 18.58 2.65
#